data_AF-A0A7S0FMV7-F1
#
_entry.id   AF-A0A7S0FMV7-F1
#
_cell.length_a   1.000
_cell.length_b   1.000
_cell.length_c   1.000
_cell.angle_alpha   90.00
_cell.angle_beta   90.00
_cell.angle_gamma   90.00
#
_symmetry.space_group_name_H-M   'P 1'
#
loop_
_entity.id
_entity.type
_entity.pdbx_description
1 polymer ?
#
loop_
_entity_poly.entity_id
_entity_poly.type
_entity_poly.pdbx_seq_one_letter_code
_entity_poly.pdbx_strand_id
1 'polypeptide(L)'
;GYPAVAIAKMKLAFAALLAGSAAAFAPQEAGRVATSLNIGTPGSSWGATLGPSPQGGSVGDQQRILGQTRRTWQFPDINQELVEVDMTSDGRPMYADVQLWIGPDWTPMTMKTYSYDGYKRPLKCIIGTRNKQATIEVKNTGSYELPITCTAAYAKPPFSDLRNELPSKVEGAYVEGGGAVHSVTFDPTVEQAQILLKTDLRQLNAKVEVLNAPNNYKQTFEIFTNNGVLNSLYVVVDTPQASNTVRVRNIAPLEFPFRAYISEV
;
A
#
# COMPACT_ATOMS: atom_id res chain seq x y z
N GLY A 1 36.15 19.12 -52.89
CA GLY A 1 36.14 20.27 -53.80
C GLY A 1 34.70 20.61 -54.14
N TYR A 2 34.25 21.81 -53.79
CA TYR A 2 33.02 22.42 -54.33
C TYR A 2 33.26 22.89 -55.78
N PRO A 3 32.23 22.95 -56.65
CA PRO A 3 31.27 24.09 -56.72
C PRO A 3 29.80 23.60 -56.94
N ALA A 4 28.70 24.23 -56.51
CA ALA A 4 28.17 25.61 -56.52
C ALA A 4 27.36 26.00 -57.80
N VAL A 5 26.11 26.47 -57.53
CA VAL A 5 25.25 27.40 -58.32
C VAL A 5 24.43 26.82 -59.50
N ALA A 6 23.17 27.18 -59.85
CA ALA A 6 21.91 27.66 -59.22
C ALA A 6 20.84 27.85 -60.34
N ILE A 7 19.57 28.09 -59.95
CA ILE A 7 18.49 28.87 -60.64
C ILE A 7 17.43 28.15 -61.51
N ALA A 8 16.25 27.96 -60.89
CA ALA A 8 14.87 28.40 -61.21
C ALA A 8 14.25 28.27 -62.62
N LYS A 9 13.01 27.73 -62.66
CA LYS A 9 11.70 28.44 -62.88
C LYS A 9 10.62 27.45 -63.37
N MET A 10 9.44 27.43 -62.75
CA MET A 10 8.18 27.28 -63.50
C MET A 10 6.99 27.86 -62.72
N LYS A 11 6.11 28.56 -63.46
CA LYS A 11 5.02 29.44 -63.02
C LYS A 11 3.66 28.78 -63.26
N LEU A 12 2.68 29.11 -62.39
CA LEU A 12 1.23 29.33 -62.60
C LEU A 12 0.39 28.19 -63.26
N ALA A 13 -0.89 27.97 -63.00
CA ALA A 13 -1.93 28.42 -62.06
C ALA A 13 -3.19 27.60 -62.43
N PHE A 14 -4.12 27.31 -61.50
CA PHE A 14 -5.54 27.16 -61.85
C PHE A 14 -6.42 27.37 -60.62
N ALA A 15 -7.51 28.09 -60.80
CA ALA A 15 -8.39 28.64 -59.77
C ALA A 15 -9.80 28.02 -59.84
N ALA A 16 -10.50 28.08 -58.70
CA ALA A 16 -11.95 28.18 -58.49
C ALA A 16 -12.86 26.99 -58.87
N LEU A 17 -14.06 26.75 -58.31
CA LEU A 17 -14.82 27.13 -57.09
C LEU A 17 -16.25 26.54 -57.28
N LEU A 18 -16.93 26.07 -56.22
CA LEU A 18 -18.41 25.80 -56.07
C LEU A 18 -19.03 24.62 -56.90
N ALA A 19 -20.11 23.92 -56.54
CA ALA A 19 -21.00 23.83 -55.37
C ALA A 19 -21.98 22.62 -55.53
N GLY A 20 -22.56 22.18 -54.40
CA GLY A 20 -23.89 21.54 -54.28
C GLY A 20 -23.97 20.03 -54.56
N SER A 21 -24.82 19.21 -53.91
CA SER A 21 -25.75 19.41 -52.80
C SER A 21 -26.34 18.05 -52.39
N ALA A 22 -26.56 17.87 -51.08
CA ALA A 22 -27.62 17.12 -50.40
C ALA A 22 -27.99 15.67 -50.80
N ALA A 23 -27.77 14.72 -49.87
CA ALA A 23 -28.78 13.70 -49.52
C ALA A 23 -28.53 13.12 -48.11
N ALA A 24 -29.50 13.37 -47.22
CA ALA A 24 -30.02 12.54 -46.13
C ALA A 24 -29.05 11.89 -45.11
N PHE A 25 -29.01 12.51 -43.92
CA PHE A 25 -28.53 11.96 -42.66
C PHE A 25 -29.64 11.09 -42.02
N ALA A 26 -29.34 9.84 -41.68
CA ALA A 26 -30.10 9.04 -40.71
C ALA A 26 -29.16 8.76 -39.51
N PRO A 27 -29.57 9.01 -38.25
CA PRO A 27 -28.68 8.80 -37.12
C PRO A 27 -28.68 7.32 -36.73
N GLN A 28 -27.53 6.68 -36.83
CA GLN A 28 -27.27 5.41 -36.15
C GLN A 28 -26.77 5.76 -34.75
N GLU A 29 -27.47 5.28 -33.73
CA GLU A 29 -27.12 5.47 -32.31
C GLU A 29 -25.71 4.94 -32.03
N ALA A 30 -24.72 5.84 -32.07
CA ALA A 30 -23.42 5.61 -31.48
C ALA A 30 -23.56 5.82 -29.97
N GLY A 31 -23.54 4.70 -29.24
CA GLY A 31 -23.49 4.69 -27.78
C GLY A 31 -22.47 5.71 -27.28
N ARG A 32 -22.94 6.61 -26.41
CA ARG A 32 -22.10 7.62 -25.75
C ARG A 32 -21.05 6.90 -24.90
N VAL A 33 -19.85 6.70 -25.46
CA VAL A 33 -18.68 6.46 -24.63
C VAL A 33 -18.36 7.79 -23.96
N ALA A 34 -18.80 7.92 -22.72
CA ALA A 34 -18.37 9.00 -21.85
C ALA A 34 -16.85 8.91 -21.73
N THR A 35 -16.14 9.82 -22.41
CA THR A 35 -14.75 10.10 -22.13
C THR A 35 -14.70 10.75 -20.75
N SER A 36 -14.52 9.94 -19.71
CA SER A 36 -14.19 10.46 -18.39
C SER A 36 -12.81 11.12 -18.49
N LEU A 37 -12.82 12.44 -18.35
CA LEU A 37 -11.64 13.25 -18.10
C LEU A 37 -10.92 12.68 -16.87
N ASN A 38 -9.75 12.12 -17.11
CA ASN A 38 -8.84 11.63 -16.09
C ASN A 38 -8.22 12.83 -15.38
N ILE A 39 -8.91 13.38 -14.38
CA ILE A 39 -8.29 14.23 -13.37
C ILE A 39 -7.52 13.28 -12.46
N GLY A 40 -6.21 13.18 -12.72
CA GLY A 40 -5.29 12.42 -11.88
C GLY A 40 -5.29 13.00 -10.47
N THR A 41 -5.73 12.19 -9.51
CA THR A 41 -5.48 12.43 -8.09
C THR A 41 -3.98 12.22 -7.82
N PRO A 42 -3.25 13.20 -7.27
CA PRO A 42 -1.89 12.95 -6.82
C PRO A 42 -1.98 12.15 -5.51
N GLY A 43 -1.73 10.84 -5.57
CA GLY A 43 -1.72 10.00 -4.37
C GLY A 43 -1.93 8.50 -4.54
N SER A 44 -1.50 7.86 -5.63
CA SER A 44 -1.32 6.40 -5.68
C SER A 44 -0.47 6.00 -6.89
N SER A 45 0.86 6.04 -6.75
CA SER A 45 1.80 5.55 -7.76
C SER A 45 2.10 4.06 -7.62
N TRP A 46 1.10 3.24 -7.26
CA TRP A 46 1.21 1.78 -7.15
C TRP A 46 0.08 1.11 -7.94
N GLY A 47 0.26 1.04 -9.26
CA GLY A 47 -0.24 0.02 -10.19
C GLY A 47 -1.66 -0.59 -10.08
N ALA A 48 -2.63 -0.02 -9.38
CA ALA A 48 -3.96 -0.58 -9.25
C ALA A 48 -4.84 -0.21 -10.45
N THR A 49 -5.39 -1.22 -11.13
CA THR A 49 -6.44 -1.03 -12.15
C THR A 49 -7.79 -0.94 -11.43
N LEU A 50 -8.55 0.11 -11.69
CA LEU A 50 -9.88 0.30 -11.11
C LEU A 50 -10.89 -0.64 -11.79
N GLY A 51 -11.29 -1.72 -11.11
CA GLY A 51 -12.40 -2.59 -11.50
C GLY A 51 -13.50 -2.57 -10.43
N PRO A 52 -14.78 -2.37 -10.79
CA PRO A 52 -15.87 -2.50 -9.83
C PRO A 52 -16.18 -3.99 -9.63
N SER A 53 -15.61 -4.62 -8.61
CA SER A 53 -16.00 -5.99 -8.24
C SER A 53 -17.16 -5.97 -7.23
N PRO A 54 -18.31 -6.58 -7.55
CA PRO A 54 -19.37 -6.82 -6.60
C PRO A 54 -19.04 -8.11 -5.85
N GLN A 55 -18.63 -7.97 -4.57
CA GLN A 55 -18.29 -9.05 -3.61
C GLN A 55 -16.86 -9.60 -3.77
N GLY A 56 -15.98 -9.17 -2.85
CA GLY A 56 -14.55 -9.49 -2.85
C GLY A 56 -13.79 -8.60 -3.82
N GLY A 57 -12.71 -7.95 -3.37
CA GLY A 57 -11.79 -7.30 -4.32
C GLY A 57 -11.07 -8.40 -5.10
N SER A 58 -11.00 -8.29 -6.43
CA SER A 58 -10.01 -9.10 -7.13
C SER A 58 -8.63 -8.69 -6.61
N VAL A 59 -7.67 -9.61 -6.64
CA VAL A 59 -6.29 -9.28 -6.22
C VAL A 59 -5.80 -8.06 -7.01
N GLY A 60 -5.41 -7.00 -6.30
CA GLY A 60 -5.00 -5.72 -6.89
C GLY A 60 -6.12 -4.71 -7.16
N ASP A 61 -7.39 -5.07 -6.95
CA ASP A 61 -8.50 -4.11 -7.05
C ASP A 61 -8.54 -3.21 -5.82
N GLN A 62 -8.60 -1.91 -6.10
CA GLN A 62 -8.79 -0.88 -5.08
C GLN A 62 -10.25 -0.86 -4.63
N GLN A 63 -10.45 -1.02 -3.32
CA GLN A 63 -11.78 -1.08 -2.70
C GLN A 63 -11.95 0.02 -1.68
N ARG A 64 -13.08 0.74 -1.75
CA ARG A 64 -13.49 1.71 -0.73
C ARG A 64 -14.29 1.01 0.36
N ILE A 65 -13.86 1.14 1.61
CA ILE A 65 -14.46 0.51 2.79
C ILE A 65 -15.04 1.60 3.69
N LEU A 66 -16.33 1.50 3.94
CA LEU A 66 -17.08 2.47 4.77
C LEU A 66 -17.22 1.96 6.21
N GLY A 67 -17.66 2.83 7.11
CA GLY A 67 -17.67 2.57 8.55
C GLY A 67 -18.27 1.21 8.95
N GLN A 68 -17.54 0.50 9.80
CA GLN A 68 -17.85 -0.85 10.29
C GLN A 68 -18.00 -1.95 9.24
N THR A 69 -17.72 -1.66 7.96
CA THR A 69 -17.74 -2.67 6.89
C THR A 69 -16.35 -3.28 6.67
N ARG A 70 -16.31 -4.40 5.95
CA ARG A 70 -15.09 -5.14 5.63
C ARG A 70 -15.04 -5.51 4.15
N ARG A 71 -13.82 -5.66 3.64
CA ARG A 71 -13.54 -6.24 2.32
C ARG A 71 -12.50 -7.33 2.46
N THR A 72 -12.60 -8.31 1.58
CA THR A 72 -11.73 -9.47 1.54
C THR A 72 -11.14 -9.63 0.15
N TRP A 73 -9.91 -10.12 0.10
CA TRP A 73 -9.19 -10.50 -1.11
C TRP A 73 -8.70 -11.93 -0.92
N GLN A 74 -8.94 -12.77 -1.93
CA GLN A 74 -8.55 -14.17 -1.90
C GLN A 74 -7.26 -14.36 -2.70
N PHE A 75 -6.30 -15.06 -2.10
CA PHE A 75 -5.00 -15.37 -2.67
C PHE A 75 -4.89 -16.90 -2.83
N PRO A 76 -5.34 -17.45 -3.98
CA PRO A 76 -5.34 -18.89 -4.23
C PRO A 76 -3.98 -19.45 -4.67
N ASP A 77 -3.04 -18.60 -5.09
CA ASP A 77 -1.71 -19.04 -5.54
C ASP A 77 -0.81 -19.34 -4.33
N ILE A 78 -0.42 -20.61 -4.21
CA ILE A 78 0.45 -21.08 -3.13
C ILE A 78 1.93 -20.80 -3.38
N ASN A 79 2.33 -20.46 -4.62
CA ASN A 79 3.72 -20.19 -4.98
C ASN A 79 4.14 -18.76 -4.61
N GLN A 80 3.17 -17.90 -4.29
CA GLN A 80 3.39 -16.51 -3.89
C GLN A 80 3.13 -16.37 -2.40
N GLU A 81 4.19 -16.18 -1.62
CA GLU A 81 4.12 -16.14 -0.16
C GLU A 81 3.86 -14.76 0.43
N LEU A 82 4.04 -13.70 -0.35
CA LEU A 82 4.00 -12.33 0.16
C LEU A 82 2.83 -11.57 -0.47
N VAL A 83 2.02 -10.97 0.39
CA VAL A 83 0.90 -10.12 0.02
C VAL A 83 1.17 -8.72 0.53
N GLU A 84 1.10 -7.74 -0.35
CA GLU A 84 1.12 -6.33 0.00
C GLU A 84 -0.30 -5.86 0.31
N VAL A 85 -0.44 -5.06 1.35
CA VAL A 85 -1.67 -4.39 1.72
C VAL A 85 -1.39 -2.92 1.87
N ASP A 86 -2.09 -2.13 1.07
CA ASP A 86 -2.01 -0.68 1.06
C ASP A 86 -3.33 -0.08 1.50
N MET A 87 -3.28 0.88 2.43
CA MET A 87 -4.45 1.64 2.84
C MET A 87 -4.17 3.13 2.89
N THR A 88 -5.09 3.90 2.33
CA THR A 88 -5.05 5.35 2.25
C THR A 88 -6.39 5.95 2.67
N SER A 89 -6.37 7.22 3.08
CA SER A 89 -7.57 8.03 3.30
C SER A 89 -7.38 9.41 2.67
N ASP A 90 -8.47 10.16 2.54
CA ASP A 90 -8.46 11.52 1.98
C ASP A 90 -8.13 12.57 3.07
N GLY A 91 -6.96 12.44 3.68
CA GLY A 91 -6.45 13.37 4.70
C GLY A 91 -7.09 13.22 6.08
N ARG A 92 -7.85 12.13 6.29
CA ARG A 92 -8.63 11.88 7.51
C ARG A 92 -8.00 10.79 8.37
N PRO A 93 -8.31 10.74 9.67
CA PRO A 93 -7.92 9.63 10.51
C PRO A 93 -8.47 8.30 9.98
N MET A 94 -7.62 7.28 10.01
CA MET A 94 -7.93 5.91 9.59
C MET A 94 -7.86 4.97 10.78
N TYR A 95 -8.90 4.14 10.93
CA TYR A 95 -8.97 3.06 11.89
C TYR A 95 -9.31 1.78 11.14
N ALA A 96 -8.41 0.82 11.14
CA ALA A 96 -8.58 -0.40 10.36
C ALA A 96 -8.05 -1.62 11.10
N ASP A 97 -8.78 -2.73 10.99
CA ASP A 97 -8.31 -4.04 11.41
C ASP A 97 -8.00 -4.86 10.17
N VAL A 98 -6.79 -5.42 10.11
CA VAL A 98 -6.33 -6.32 9.05
C VAL A 98 -6.19 -7.71 9.64
N GLN A 99 -6.70 -8.72 8.94
CA GLN A 99 -6.60 -10.11 9.36
C GLN A 99 -6.15 -10.99 8.20
N LEU A 100 -5.28 -11.95 8.50
CA LEU A 100 -4.94 -13.05 7.60
C LEU A 100 -5.74 -14.28 8.01
N TRP A 101 -6.51 -14.82 7.09
CA TRP A 101 -7.26 -16.06 7.27
C TRP A 101 -6.63 -17.16 6.41
N ILE A 102 -6.41 -18.33 7.00
CA ILE A 102 -5.93 -19.51 6.28
C ILE A 102 -6.89 -20.65 6.57
N GLY A 103 -7.78 -20.94 5.61
CA GLY A 103 -8.91 -21.83 5.83
C GLY A 103 -10.05 -21.18 6.63
N PRO A 104 -11.11 -21.93 6.97
CA PRO A 104 -12.37 -21.38 7.49
C PRO A 104 -12.30 -20.89 8.94
N ASP A 105 -11.53 -21.56 9.81
CA ASP A 105 -11.58 -21.35 11.27
C ASP A 105 -10.29 -20.79 11.87
N TRP A 106 -9.35 -20.34 11.03
CA TRP A 106 -8.00 -20.01 11.49
C TRP A 106 -7.50 -18.65 11.03
N THR A 107 -7.26 -17.78 12.01
CA THR A 107 -6.72 -16.43 11.85
C THR A 107 -5.32 -16.34 12.46
N PRO A 108 -4.26 -16.70 11.72
CA PRO A 108 -2.88 -16.69 12.25
C PRO A 108 -2.29 -15.29 12.49
N MET A 109 -2.87 -14.23 11.92
CA MET A 109 -2.36 -12.86 12.07
C MET A 109 -3.52 -11.87 12.17
N THR A 110 -3.43 -10.96 13.13
CA THR A 110 -4.34 -9.82 13.28
C THR A 110 -3.53 -8.56 13.53
N MET A 111 -3.86 -7.49 12.83
CA MET A 111 -3.18 -6.21 12.95
C MET A 111 -4.22 -5.09 13.09
N LYS A 112 -4.15 -4.35 14.19
CA LYS A 112 -4.94 -3.12 14.36
C LYS A 112 -4.10 -1.93 13.96
N THR A 113 -4.61 -1.14 13.03
CA THR A 113 -3.92 0.00 12.45
C THR A 113 -4.68 1.27 12.75
N TYR A 114 -3.94 2.27 13.20
CA TYR A 114 -4.39 3.65 13.32
C TYR A 114 -3.42 4.56 12.58
N SER A 115 -3.94 5.49 11.79
CA SER A 115 -3.19 6.61 11.22
C SER A 115 -3.95 7.90 11.44
N TYR A 116 -3.27 8.93 11.92
CA TYR A 116 -3.86 10.25 12.16
C TYR A 116 -4.27 10.95 10.85
N ASP A 117 -3.46 10.80 9.81
CA ASP A 117 -3.69 11.35 8.48
C ASP A 117 -3.28 10.28 7.47
N GLY A 118 -4.27 9.54 6.95
CA GLY A 118 -4.02 8.46 6.00
C GLY A 118 -3.65 8.91 4.59
N TYR A 119 -3.62 10.21 4.30
CA TYR A 119 -3.05 10.73 3.04
C TYR A 119 -1.55 10.94 3.19
N LYS A 120 -1.12 11.58 4.29
CA LYS A 120 0.31 11.81 4.56
C LYS A 120 1.04 10.57 5.07
N ARG A 121 0.34 9.71 5.79
CA ARG A 121 0.87 8.48 6.39
C ARG A 121 -0.04 7.31 6.02
N PRO A 122 0.02 6.87 4.76
CA PRO A 122 -0.66 5.64 4.34
C PRO A 122 -0.11 4.44 5.13
N LEU A 123 -0.89 3.36 5.20
CA LEU A 123 -0.34 2.07 5.58
C LEU A 123 0.21 1.41 4.32
N LYS A 124 1.44 0.91 4.41
CA LYS A 124 2.03 -0.03 3.45
C LYS A 124 2.59 -1.19 4.26
N CYS A 125 2.02 -2.38 4.14
CA CYS A 125 2.54 -3.55 4.84
C CYS A 125 2.63 -4.78 3.94
N ILE A 126 3.54 -5.68 4.30
CA ILE A 126 3.67 -6.99 3.68
C ILE A 126 3.32 -8.05 4.71
N ILE A 127 2.45 -8.97 4.29
CA ILE A 127 1.94 -10.09 5.07
C ILE A 127 2.37 -11.38 4.39
N GLY A 128 2.90 -12.32 5.16
CA GLY A 128 3.21 -13.66 4.65
C GLY A 128 2.00 -14.58 4.69
N THR A 129 1.74 -15.32 3.60
CA THR A 129 0.63 -16.28 3.45
C THR A 129 1.03 -17.73 3.74
N ARG A 130 2.31 -17.99 4.04
CA ARG A 130 2.84 -19.28 4.46
C ARG A 130 2.69 -20.41 3.41
N ASN A 131 2.85 -20.11 2.12
CA ASN A 131 2.63 -21.06 1.02
C ASN A 131 1.24 -21.72 1.03
N LYS A 132 0.25 -21.02 1.59
CA LYS A 132 -1.11 -21.52 1.71
C LYS A 132 -2.06 -20.57 1.00
N GLN A 133 -3.17 -21.14 0.54
CA GLN A 133 -4.30 -20.32 0.10
C GLN A 133 -4.77 -19.49 1.29
N ALA A 134 -4.79 -18.18 1.09
CA ALA A 134 -5.03 -17.22 2.15
C ALA A 134 -6.11 -16.23 1.72
N THR A 135 -6.83 -15.68 2.69
CA THR A 135 -7.71 -14.55 2.49
C THR A 135 -7.21 -13.42 3.40
N ILE A 136 -6.98 -12.24 2.82
CA ILE A 136 -6.77 -11.04 3.61
C ILE A 136 -8.09 -10.33 3.76
N GLU A 137 -8.42 -10.01 5.01
CA GLU A 137 -9.53 -9.17 5.36
C GLU A 137 -9.02 -7.81 5.82
N VAL A 138 -9.68 -6.76 5.35
CA VAL A 138 -9.53 -5.41 5.89
C VAL A 138 -10.90 -4.90 6.31
N LYS A 139 -11.02 -4.52 7.58
CA LYS A 139 -12.22 -3.96 8.18
C LYS A 139 -11.97 -2.51 8.59
N ASN A 140 -12.85 -1.60 8.18
CA ASN A 140 -12.85 -0.25 8.70
C ASN A 140 -13.54 -0.22 10.07
N THR A 141 -12.80 0.12 11.12
CA THR A 141 -13.32 0.25 12.50
C THR A 141 -13.68 1.69 12.87
N GLY A 142 -13.48 2.63 11.96
CA GLY A 142 -13.90 4.02 12.10
C GLY A 142 -15.40 4.24 11.91
N SER A 143 -15.80 5.49 12.09
CA SER A 143 -17.16 5.96 11.76
C SER A 143 -17.40 5.89 10.24
N TYR A 144 -18.66 5.91 9.82
CA TYR A 144 -19.05 5.92 8.41
C TYR A 144 -18.46 7.09 7.62
N GLU A 145 -18.23 8.23 8.29
CA GLU A 145 -17.65 9.45 7.73
C GLU A 145 -16.14 9.37 7.45
N LEU A 146 -15.49 8.29 7.88
CA LEU A 146 -14.06 8.04 7.70
C LEU A 146 -13.86 6.87 6.73
N PRO A 147 -14.14 7.05 5.42
CA PRO A 147 -13.90 6.00 4.44
C PRO A 147 -12.40 5.74 4.30
N ILE A 148 -12.05 4.48 4.16
CA ILE A 148 -10.69 4.05 3.84
C ILE A 148 -10.68 3.46 2.44
N THR A 149 -9.60 3.66 1.72
CA THR A 149 -9.37 3.02 0.44
C THR A 149 -8.24 2.03 0.58
N CYS A 150 -8.51 0.79 0.24
CA CYS A 150 -7.62 -0.33 0.49
C CYS A 150 -7.40 -1.13 -0.79
N THR A 151 -6.17 -1.62 -0.97
CA THR A 151 -5.81 -2.56 -2.02
C THR A 151 -4.99 -3.67 -1.37
N ALA A 152 -5.21 -4.92 -1.80
CA ALA A 152 -4.35 -6.04 -1.44
C ALA A 152 -3.94 -6.81 -2.70
N ALA A 153 -2.64 -7.02 -2.87
CA ALA A 153 -2.05 -7.62 -4.06
C ALA A 153 -0.92 -8.59 -3.70
N TYR A 154 -0.50 -9.45 -4.62
CA TYR A 154 0.75 -10.19 -4.43
C TYR A 154 1.91 -9.21 -4.47
N ALA A 155 2.79 -9.26 -3.47
CA ALA A 155 3.95 -8.38 -3.40
C ALA A 155 4.90 -8.65 -4.57
N LYS A 156 5.25 -7.60 -5.31
CA LYS A 156 6.20 -7.68 -6.43
C LYS A 156 7.52 -6.99 -6.06
N PRO A 157 8.63 -7.35 -6.72
CA PRO A 157 9.85 -6.56 -6.65
C PRO A 157 9.57 -5.10 -7.03
N PRO A 158 10.15 -4.10 -6.31
CA PRO A 158 11.25 -4.22 -5.35
C PRO A 158 10.84 -4.55 -3.89
N PHE A 159 9.55 -4.53 -3.56
CA PHE A 159 9.11 -4.62 -2.16
C PHE A 159 9.28 -5.99 -1.51
N SER A 160 9.09 -7.06 -2.28
CA SER A 160 9.39 -8.43 -1.84
C SER A 160 10.84 -8.56 -1.35
N ASP A 161 11.75 -7.89 -2.06
CA ASP A 161 13.19 -8.03 -1.88
C ASP A 161 13.65 -7.20 -0.69
N LEU A 162 13.12 -5.98 -0.52
CA LEU A 162 13.39 -5.12 0.63
C LEU A 162 13.15 -5.83 1.98
N ARG A 163 12.04 -6.56 2.11
CA ARG A 163 11.74 -7.35 3.31
C ARG A 163 12.80 -8.43 3.59
N ASN A 164 13.27 -9.10 2.54
CA ASN A 164 14.19 -10.23 2.65
C ASN A 164 15.63 -9.78 2.89
N GLU A 165 16.02 -8.64 2.31
CA GLU A 165 17.35 -8.06 2.44
C GLU A 165 17.59 -7.32 3.75
N LEU A 166 16.54 -6.77 4.38
CA LEU A 166 16.65 -5.93 5.57
C LEU A 166 17.45 -6.58 6.73
N PRO A 167 17.24 -7.86 7.11
CA PRO A 167 18.05 -8.51 8.13
C PRO A 167 19.55 -8.63 7.82
N SER A 168 19.93 -8.51 6.54
CA SER A 168 21.34 -8.53 6.12
C SER A 168 21.98 -7.14 6.14
N LYS A 169 21.17 -6.08 6.08
CA LYS A 169 21.62 -4.68 6.05
C LYS A 169 21.73 -4.07 7.45
N VAL A 170 20.83 -4.45 8.36
CA VAL A 170 20.74 -3.89 9.70
C VAL A 170 20.77 -5.00 10.74
N GLU A 171 21.49 -4.77 11.84
CA GLU A 171 21.47 -5.66 12.98
C GLU A 171 20.15 -5.53 13.74
N GLY A 172 19.45 -6.66 13.93
CA GLY A 172 18.17 -6.66 14.63
C GLY A 172 18.34 -6.45 16.13
N ALA A 173 17.78 -5.36 16.65
CA ALA A 173 17.75 -5.06 18.08
C ALA A 173 16.91 -6.10 18.83
N TYR A 174 17.49 -6.69 19.86
CA TYR A 174 16.79 -7.66 20.72
C TYR A 174 15.83 -6.92 21.66
N VAL A 175 14.55 -7.27 21.60
CA VAL A 175 13.50 -6.70 22.44
C VAL A 175 12.89 -7.80 23.30
N GLU A 176 13.15 -7.71 24.60
CA GLU A 176 12.65 -8.64 25.60
C GLU A 176 11.11 -8.62 25.68
N GLY A 177 10.53 -9.72 26.15
CA GLY A 177 9.12 -9.73 26.52
C GLY A 177 8.85 -8.93 27.81
N GLY A 178 7.58 -8.72 28.14
CA GLY A 178 7.20 -8.05 29.37
C GLY A 178 7.17 -6.52 29.30
N GLY A 179 6.93 -5.95 28.12
CA GLY A 179 6.73 -4.50 27.96
C GLY A 179 7.97 -3.73 27.51
N ALA A 180 9.07 -4.40 27.15
CA ALA A 180 10.28 -3.72 26.69
C ALA A 180 10.02 -2.87 25.44
N VAL A 181 10.76 -1.78 25.32
CA VAL A 181 10.58 -0.77 24.28
C VAL A 181 11.92 -0.47 23.64
N HIS A 182 11.94 -0.50 22.31
CA HIS A 182 13.06 -0.04 21.49
C HIS A 182 12.61 1.15 20.65
N SER A 183 13.39 2.24 20.66
CA SER A 183 13.06 3.47 19.93
C SER A 183 14.22 3.91 19.06
N VAL A 184 13.94 4.26 17.81
CA VAL A 184 14.89 4.85 16.86
C VAL A 184 14.35 6.19 16.43
N THR A 185 15.17 7.23 16.53
CA THR A 185 14.83 8.57 16.06
C THR A 185 15.54 8.81 14.74
N PHE A 186 14.79 9.30 13.75
CA PHE A 186 15.28 9.56 12.42
C PHE A 186 15.62 11.03 12.22
N ASP A 187 16.56 11.28 11.32
CA ASP A 187 16.87 12.62 10.86
C ASP A 187 15.65 13.23 10.12
N PRO A 188 15.42 14.55 10.22
CA PRO A 188 14.41 15.25 9.43
C PRO A 188 14.46 15.03 7.91
N THR A 189 15.59 14.60 7.33
CA THR A 189 15.72 14.31 5.90
C THR A 189 15.15 12.96 5.49
N VAL A 190 14.86 12.07 6.43
CA VAL A 190 14.35 10.72 6.15
C VAL A 190 12.88 10.77 5.78
N GLU A 191 12.55 10.35 4.54
CA GLU A 191 11.18 10.36 4.03
C GLU A 191 10.40 9.09 4.42
N GLN A 192 11.10 7.96 4.52
CA GLN A 192 10.50 6.66 4.80
C GLN A 192 11.36 5.84 5.76
N ALA A 193 10.69 5.06 6.61
CA ALA A 193 11.33 4.06 7.44
C ALA A 193 10.69 2.69 7.21
N GLN A 194 11.51 1.66 7.13
CA GLN A 194 11.09 0.28 7.04
C GLN A 194 11.33 -0.44 8.36
N ILE A 195 10.34 -1.24 8.76
CA ILE A 195 10.30 -1.90 10.06
C ILE A 195 9.94 -3.36 9.82
N LEU A 196 10.81 -4.26 10.28
CA LEU A 196 10.61 -5.69 10.23
C LEU A 196 10.74 -6.27 11.64
N LEU A 197 9.72 -7.01 12.06
CA LEU A 197 9.73 -7.72 13.34
C LEU A 197 9.78 -9.22 13.10
N LYS A 198 10.80 -9.89 13.64
CA LYS A 198 10.96 -11.34 13.52
C LYS A 198 11.16 -12.00 14.87
N THR A 199 10.58 -13.20 15.03
CA THR A 199 10.79 -14.09 16.18
C THR A 199 11.44 -15.39 15.72
N ASP A 200 11.94 -16.19 16.66
CA ASP A 200 12.45 -17.53 16.38
C ASP A 200 11.31 -18.56 16.46
N LEU A 201 10.41 -18.54 15.46
CA LEU A 201 9.22 -19.41 15.32
C LEU A 201 8.16 -19.28 16.42
N ARG A 202 8.33 -18.35 17.35
CA ARG A 202 7.38 -18.05 18.43
C ARG A 202 6.31 -17.07 17.99
N GLN A 203 5.31 -16.91 18.85
CA GLN A 203 4.30 -15.88 18.71
C GLN A 203 4.97 -14.50 18.78
N LEU A 204 4.49 -13.57 17.95
CA LEU A 204 4.88 -12.18 17.97
C LEU A 204 3.66 -11.38 18.42
N ASN A 205 3.79 -10.65 19.53
CA ASN A 205 2.78 -9.70 19.97
C ASN A 205 3.49 -8.36 20.25
N ALA A 206 3.33 -7.42 19.33
CA ALA A 206 4.10 -6.18 19.35
C ALA A 206 3.24 -4.99 18.97
N LYS A 207 3.67 -3.80 19.41
CA LYS A 207 3.07 -2.54 19.01
C LYS A 207 4.14 -1.62 18.43
N VAL A 208 3.97 -1.25 17.17
CA VAL A 208 4.78 -0.26 16.47
C VAL A 208 4.06 1.09 16.55
N GLU A 209 4.79 2.13 16.91
CA GLU A 209 4.27 3.47 17.14
C GLU A 209 5.19 4.48 16.44
N VAL A 210 4.62 5.29 15.56
CA VAL A 210 5.31 6.40 14.92
C VAL A 210 4.91 7.67 15.65
N LEU A 211 5.89 8.33 16.25
CA LEU A 211 5.71 9.55 17.03
C LEU A 211 6.32 10.75 16.30
N ASN A 212 5.69 11.90 16.45
CA ASN A 212 6.24 13.18 16.01
C ASN A 212 6.19 14.16 17.18
N ALA A 213 7.32 14.35 17.86
CA ALA A 213 7.44 14.95 19.20
C ALA A 213 7.06 13.99 20.37
N PRO A 214 7.44 14.32 21.62
CA PRO A 214 7.24 13.44 22.76
C PRO A 214 5.76 13.05 22.96
N ASN A 215 5.50 11.74 23.01
CA ASN A 215 4.18 11.16 23.26
C ASN A 215 3.06 11.58 22.28
N ASN A 216 3.41 12.05 21.08
CA ASN A 216 2.45 12.43 20.05
C ASN A 216 2.39 11.36 18.95
N TYR A 217 1.49 10.39 19.13
CA TYR A 217 1.29 9.27 18.22
C TYR A 217 0.64 9.72 16.92
N LYS A 218 1.32 9.51 15.80
CA LYS A 218 0.79 9.78 14.45
C LYS A 218 0.28 8.52 13.77
N GLN A 219 0.91 7.38 14.03
CA GLN A 219 0.52 6.11 13.46
C GLN A 219 0.84 4.99 14.46
N THR A 220 -0.02 3.99 14.56
CA THR A 220 0.22 2.82 15.41
C THR A 220 -0.23 1.54 14.73
N PHE A 221 0.55 0.49 14.89
CA PHE A 221 0.25 -0.85 14.42
C PHE A 221 0.40 -1.81 15.60
N GLU A 222 -0.71 -2.40 16.03
CA GLU A 222 -0.70 -3.45 17.05
C GLU A 222 -0.85 -4.78 16.32
N ILE A 223 0.18 -5.61 16.38
CA ILE A 223 0.27 -6.88 15.66
C ILE A 223 0.25 -8.04 16.64
N PHE A 224 -0.57 -9.02 16.33
CA PHE A 224 -0.48 -10.37 16.86
C PHE A 224 -0.28 -11.36 15.70
N THR A 225 0.71 -12.23 15.82
CA THR A 225 0.79 -13.43 14.99
C THR A 225 1.29 -14.64 15.76
N ASN A 226 0.80 -15.81 15.37
CA ASN A 226 1.22 -17.07 15.95
C ASN A 226 2.62 -17.52 15.51
N ASN A 227 3.16 -16.99 14.41
CA ASN A 227 4.48 -17.33 13.89
C ASN A 227 5.16 -16.09 13.29
N GLY A 228 6.07 -15.48 14.04
CA GLY A 228 6.78 -14.28 13.63
C GLY A 228 7.92 -14.49 12.62
N VAL A 229 8.11 -15.69 12.06
CA VAL A 229 9.01 -15.92 10.91
C VAL A 229 8.21 -15.82 9.61
N LEU A 230 7.13 -16.60 9.52
CA LEU A 230 6.37 -16.79 8.29
C LEU A 230 5.35 -15.67 8.09
N ASN A 231 4.73 -15.20 9.17
CA ASN A 231 3.75 -14.12 9.15
C ASN A 231 4.32 -12.87 9.83
N SER A 232 5.65 -12.68 9.71
CA SER A 232 6.35 -11.54 10.30
C SER A 232 5.74 -10.22 9.83
N LEU A 233 5.61 -9.25 10.73
CA LEU A 233 5.20 -7.91 10.33
C LEU A 233 6.34 -7.21 9.58
N TYR A 234 6.07 -6.79 8.35
CA TYR A 234 6.88 -5.81 7.63
C TYR A 234 6.00 -4.61 7.28
N VAL A 235 6.40 -3.42 7.72
CA VAL A 235 5.68 -2.17 7.45
C VAL A 235 6.67 -1.13 6.98
N VAL A 236 6.25 -0.36 5.97
CA VAL A 236 6.92 0.86 5.55
C VAL A 236 6.07 2.03 6.02
N VAL A 237 6.67 2.94 6.78
CA VAL A 237 6.01 4.13 7.30
C VAL A 237 6.59 5.35 6.63
N ASP A 238 5.72 6.23 6.16
CA ASP A 238 6.11 7.53 5.67
C ASP A 238 6.35 8.45 6.88
N THR A 239 7.47 9.17 6.87
CA THR A 239 7.89 10.09 7.93
C THR A 239 7.87 11.54 7.45
N PRO A 240 6.73 12.07 6.96
CA PRO A 240 6.67 13.46 6.52
C PRO A 240 6.79 14.35 7.77
N GLN A 241 7.68 15.35 7.73
CA GLN A 241 8.03 16.31 8.79
C GLN A 241 9.29 15.94 9.59
N ALA A 242 9.90 16.93 10.24
CA ALA A 242 11.08 16.75 11.07
C ALA A 242 10.78 16.00 12.38
N SER A 243 11.76 15.25 12.87
CA SER A 243 11.77 14.60 14.19
C SER A 243 10.71 13.50 14.37
N ASN A 244 10.71 12.51 13.46
CA ASN A 244 9.94 11.28 13.66
C ASN A 244 10.74 10.27 14.49
N THR A 245 10.08 9.65 15.46
CA THR A 245 10.62 8.55 16.25
C THR A 245 9.76 7.33 16.00
N VAL A 246 10.36 6.23 15.57
CA VAL A 246 9.71 4.93 15.51
C VAL A 246 10.00 4.19 16.80
N ARG A 247 8.95 3.73 17.46
CA ARG A 247 9.00 2.99 18.71
C ARG A 247 8.35 1.64 18.53
N VAL A 248 9.04 0.60 18.93
CA VAL A 248 8.52 -0.77 18.94
C VAL A 248 8.46 -1.25 20.39
N ARG A 249 7.29 -1.69 20.81
CA ARG A 249 7.03 -2.24 22.14
C ARG A 249 6.67 -3.71 22.03
N ASN A 250 7.28 -4.53 22.87
CA ASN A 250 6.86 -5.91 23.06
C ASN A 250 5.74 -5.99 24.09
N ILE A 251 4.56 -6.43 23.66
CA ILE A 251 3.38 -6.61 24.53
C ILE A 251 3.18 -8.09 24.89
N ALA A 252 4.03 -8.98 24.40
CA ALA A 252 4.04 -10.38 24.78
C ALA A 252 4.63 -10.60 26.19
N PRO A 253 4.34 -11.74 26.84
CA PRO A 253 5.03 -12.15 28.07
C PRO A 253 6.55 -12.28 27.89
N LEU A 254 7.29 -12.31 29.00
CA LEU A 254 8.77 -12.37 29.01
C LEU A 254 9.36 -13.49 28.13
N GLU A 255 8.64 -14.59 28.00
CA GLU A 255 9.01 -15.79 27.23
C GLU A 255 9.03 -15.58 25.71
N PHE A 256 8.52 -14.45 25.22
CA PHE A 256 8.33 -14.17 23.80
C PHE A 256 9.10 -12.92 23.35
N PRO A 257 10.44 -12.97 23.29
CA PRO A 257 11.24 -11.90 22.72
C PRO A 257 11.15 -11.88 21.20
N PHE A 258 11.46 -10.73 20.58
CA PHE A 258 11.63 -10.61 19.14
C PHE A 258 12.84 -9.75 18.78
N ARG A 259 13.25 -9.80 17.51
CA ARG A 259 14.23 -8.89 16.92
C ARG A 259 13.54 -7.85 16.06
N ALA A 260 13.83 -6.58 16.33
CA ALA A 260 13.37 -5.45 15.54
C ALA A 260 14.48 -4.97 14.59
N TYR A 261 14.19 -4.96 13.30
CA TYR A 261 15.04 -4.38 12.27
C TYR A 261 14.39 -3.09 11.81
N ILE A 262 15.05 -1.96 12.05
CA ILE A 262 14.54 -0.62 11.76
C ILE A 262 15.60 0.09 10.92
N SER A 263 15.21 0.56 9.74
CA SER A 263 16.10 1.27 8.81
C SER A 263 15.36 2.42 8.14
N GLU A 264 16.11 3.46 7.77
CA GLU A 264 15.66 4.42 6.77
C GLU A 264 15.67 3.78 5.37
N VAL A 265 14.85 4.33 4.47
CA VAL A 265 14.73 3.96 3.04
C VAL A 265 14.97 5.19 2.19
#